data_AF-A0A510JQU4-F1
#
_entry.id   AF-A0A510JQU4-F1
#
_cell.length_a   1.000
_cell.length_b   1.000
_cell.length_c   1.000
_cell.angle_alpha   90.00
_cell.angle_beta   90.00
_cell.angle_gamma   90.00
#
_symmetry.space_group_name_H-M   'P 1'
#
loop_
_entity.id
_entity.type
_entity.pdbx_description
1 polymer ?
#
loop_
_entity_poly.entity_id
_entity_poly.type
_entity_poly.pdbx_seq_one_letter_code
_entity_poly.pdbx_strand_id
1 'polypeptide(L)'
;MKGSVILIIVEGISDEETLVPWINRTINKLRKRVTPIVIHGDMFTRYKEYSKEFEITSSNVIKELQKVVNSFLKKPSNVIKWADIIKVYYVTDTDNCFKIERENLINKRKCLNKLFKLKKIGKSKGSRETV
;
A
#
# COMPACT_ATOMS: atom_id res chain seq x y z
N MET A 1 -2.22 -22.23 -1.77
CA MET A 1 -3.61 -22.06 -1.29
C MET A 1 -4.24 -20.95 -2.11
N LYS A 2 -4.61 -21.23 -3.36
CA LYS A 2 -4.97 -20.18 -4.33
C LYS A 2 -6.16 -19.36 -3.82
N GLY A 3 -6.06 -18.03 -3.92
CA GLY A 3 -7.14 -17.11 -3.59
C GLY A 3 -7.66 -17.20 -2.15
N SER A 4 -6.76 -17.20 -1.15
CA SER A 4 -7.13 -17.25 0.28
C SER A 4 -6.51 -16.15 1.14
N VAL A 5 -5.60 -15.36 0.58
CA VAL A 5 -4.81 -14.36 1.33
C VAL A 5 -5.30 -12.95 1.00
N ILE A 6 -5.43 -12.14 2.06
CA ILE A 6 -5.62 -10.69 1.98
C ILE A 6 -4.38 -10.05 2.58
N LEU A 7 -3.69 -9.22 1.80
CA LEU A 7 -2.58 -8.41 2.29
C LEU A 7 -3.13 -7.08 2.80
N ILE A 8 -2.64 -6.64 3.96
CA ILE A 8 -2.98 -5.34 4.54
C ILE A 8 -1.67 -4.61 4.78
N ILE A 9 -1.51 -3.47 4.13
CA ILE A 9 -0.34 -2.59 4.28
C ILE A 9 -0.77 -1.46 5.19
N VAL A 10 -0.02 -1.21 6.26
CA VAL A 10 -0.31 -0.18 7.27
C VAL A 10 0.89 0.74 7.49
N GLU A 11 0.63 1.99 7.86
CA GLU A 11 1.65 3.02 8.07
C GLU A 11 2.06 3.06 9.54
N GLY A 12 3.08 2.26 9.88
CA GLY A 12 3.63 2.18 11.23
C GLY A 12 3.07 1.06 12.12
N ILE A 13 3.75 0.86 13.25
CA ILE A 13 3.45 -0.20 14.22
C ILE A 13 2.15 0.10 14.99
N SER A 14 1.86 1.37 15.25
CA SER A 14 0.61 1.78 15.93
C SER A 14 -0.63 1.30 15.17
N ASP A 15 -0.62 1.43 13.84
CA ASP A 15 -1.70 0.95 12.98
C ASP A 15 -1.77 -0.57 12.95
N GLU A 16 -0.62 -1.25 12.94
CA GLU A 16 -0.58 -2.70 13.02
C GLU A 16 -1.25 -3.20 14.30
N GLU A 17 -0.81 -2.71 15.46
CA GLU A 17 -1.30 -3.12 16.77
C GLU A 17 -2.79 -2.80 16.95
N THR A 18 -3.25 -1.69 16.38
CA THR A 18 -4.65 -1.25 16.53
C THR A 18 -5.59 -1.94 15.56
N LEU A 19 -5.25 -1.97 14.26
CA LEU A 19 -6.17 -2.36 13.20
C LEU A 19 -6.09 -3.85 12.89
N VAL A 20 -4.89 -4.43 12.86
CA VAL A 20 -4.70 -5.80 12.37
C VAL A 20 -5.40 -6.84 13.26
N PRO A 21 -5.37 -6.79 14.60
CA PRO A 21 -6.10 -7.74 15.44
C PRO A 21 -7.61 -7.73 15.15
N TRP A 22 -8.20 -6.55 14.99
CA TRP A 22 -9.63 -6.41 14.72
C TRP A 22 -10.00 -6.93 13.33
N ILE A 23 -9.20 -6.58 12.31
CA ILE A 23 -9.41 -7.05 10.94
C ILE A 23 -9.24 -8.58 10.87
N ASN A 24 -8.23 -9.13 11.54
CA ASN A 24 -7.98 -10.57 11.57
C ASN A 24 -9.15 -11.32 12.23
N ARG A 25 -9.72 -10.82 13.34
CA ARG A 25 -10.92 -11.40 13.97
C ARG A 25 -12.11 -11.45 13.01
N THR A 26 -12.31 -10.39 12.22
CA THR A 26 -13.42 -10.31 11.28
C THR A 26 -13.20 -11.20 10.05
N ILE A 27 -11.99 -11.19 9.48
CA ILE A 27 -11.67 -11.90 8.24
C ILE A 27 -11.46 -13.41 8.47
N ASN A 28 -11.00 -13.84 9.66
CA ASN A 28 -10.87 -15.26 9.99
C ASN A 28 -12.22 -16.00 9.93
N LYS A 29 -13.33 -15.31 10.22
CA LYS A 29 -14.70 -15.86 10.04
C LYS A 29 -14.99 -16.26 8.59
N LEU A 30 -14.31 -15.64 7.62
CA LEU A 30 -14.45 -15.91 6.19
C LEU A 30 -13.46 -16.98 5.69
N ARG A 31 -12.73 -17.66 6.59
CA ARG A 31 -11.66 -18.63 6.27
C ARG A 31 -10.60 -18.05 5.32
N LYS A 32 -10.32 -16.75 5.45
CA LYS A 32 -9.26 -16.05 4.74
C LYS A 32 -8.13 -15.71 5.70
N ARG A 33 -6.90 -15.70 5.20
CA ARG A 33 -5.72 -15.31 5.98
C ARG A 33 -5.43 -13.83 5.75
N VAL A 34 -5.36 -13.07 6.84
CA VAL A 34 -4.83 -11.69 6.82
C VAL A 34 -3.32 -11.76 7.01
N THR A 35 -2.58 -10.99 6.24
CA THR A 35 -1.13 -10.86 6.41
C THR A 35 -0.73 -9.39 6.38
N PRO A 36 -0.30 -8.83 7.51
CA PRO A 36 0.09 -7.44 7.59
C PRO A 36 1.46 -7.20 6.95
N ILE A 37 1.65 -6.01 6.41
CA ILE A 37 2.94 -5.45 5.99
C ILE A 37 3.02 -4.05 6.58
N VAL A 38 3.94 -3.84 7.51
CA VAL A 38 4.20 -2.52 8.07
C VAL A 38 5.19 -1.78 7.18
N ILE A 39 4.85 -0.54 6.84
CA ILE A 39 5.75 0.41 6.20
C ILE A 39 6.02 1.59 7.12
N HIS A 40 7.19 2.20 6.97
CA HIS A 40 7.60 3.38 7.75
C HIS A 40 8.01 4.51 6.82
N GLY A 41 7.53 5.73 7.10
CA GLY A 41 7.89 6.96 6.39
C GLY A 41 7.00 7.30 5.18
N ASP A 42 7.21 8.50 4.62
CA ASP A 42 6.47 9.07 3.48
C ASP A 42 6.83 8.40 2.14
N MET A 43 6.64 7.07 2.05
CA MET A 43 7.06 6.23 0.92
C MET A 43 6.40 6.62 -0.42
N PHE A 44 5.28 7.33 -0.40
CA PHE A 44 4.48 7.60 -1.60
C PHE A 44 4.66 9.00 -2.18
N THR A 45 5.52 9.80 -1.56
CA THR A 45 5.85 11.13 -2.05
C THR A 45 7.02 11.05 -3.03
N ARG A 46 6.90 11.78 -4.14
CA ARG A 46 8.01 12.03 -5.04
C ARG A 46 8.48 13.45 -4.78
N TYR A 47 9.76 13.63 -4.49
CA TYR A 47 10.36 14.95 -4.43
C TYR A 47 10.59 15.51 -5.84
N LYS A 48 10.10 16.73 -6.10
CA LYS A 48 10.37 17.50 -7.31
C LYS A 48 11.50 18.47 -7.01
N GLU A 49 12.72 18.13 -7.45
CA GLU A 49 13.92 18.94 -7.18
C GLU A 49 13.78 20.40 -7.60
N TYR A 50 13.18 20.65 -8.77
CA TYR A 50 13.03 22.01 -9.31
C TYR A 50 12.08 22.88 -8.49
N SER A 51 10.93 22.36 -8.08
CA SER A 51 9.95 23.14 -7.28
C SER A 51 10.17 23.01 -5.77
N LYS A 52 11.09 22.14 -5.33
CA LYS A 52 11.30 21.77 -3.91
C LYS A 52 10.03 21.32 -3.22
N GLU A 53 9.13 20.67 -3.95
CA GLU A 53 7.84 20.21 -3.47
C GLU A 53 7.74 18.69 -3.47
N PHE A 54 6.94 18.16 -2.56
CA PHE A 54 6.54 16.76 -2.56
C PHE A 54 5.23 16.59 -3.35
N GLU A 55 5.24 15.67 -4.30
CA GLU A 55 4.05 15.32 -5.08
C GLU A 55 3.66 13.86 -4.85
N ILE A 56 2.36 13.65 -4.62
CA ILE A 56 1.74 12.34 -4.71
C ILE A 56 1.10 12.20 -6.10
N THR A 57 1.35 11.08 -6.77
CA THR A 57 0.66 10.67 -7.99
C THR A 57 0.23 9.21 -7.88
N SER A 58 -0.87 8.83 -8.50
CA SER A 58 -1.32 7.43 -8.46
C SER A 58 -0.30 6.45 -9.05
N SER A 59 0.50 6.88 -10.05
CA SER A 59 1.58 6.07 -10.60
C SER A 59 2.69 5.82 -9.58
N ASN A 60 3.11 6.86 -8.84
CA ASN A 60 4.12 6.72 -7.78
C ASN A 60 3.62 5.77 -6.69
N VAL A 61 2.38 5.99 -6.23
CA VAL A 61 1.76 5.16 -5.18
C VAL A 61 1.70 3.70 -5.61
N ILE A 62 1.21 3.40 -6.82
CA ILE A 62 1.15 2.03 -7.35
C ILE A 62 2.54 1.39 -7.43
N LYS A 63 3.53 2.13 -7.94
CA LYS A 63 4.89 1.61 -8.11
C LYS A 63 5.53 1.25 -6.77
N GLU A 64 5.36 2.10 -5.76
CA GLU A 64 5.91 1.84 -4.42
C GLU A 64 5.16 0.71 -3.72
N LEU A 65 3.82 0.66 -3.80
CA LEU A 65 3.05 -0.48 -3.28
C LEU A 65 3.44 -1.79 -3.97
N GLN A 66 3.68 -1.79 -5.28
CA GLN A 66 4.18 -2.97 -6.01
C GLN A 66 5.55 -3.41 -5.50
N LYS A 67 6.47 -2.48 -5.23
CA LYS A 67 7.79 -2.81 -4.65
C LYS A 67 7.64 -3.41 -3.26
N VAL A 68 6.81 -2.83 -2.40
CA VAL A 68 6.54 -3.33 -1.05
C VAL A 68 6.01 -4.77 -1.10
N VAL A 69 4.97 -5.03 -1.92
CA VAL A 69 4.39 -6.36 -2.06
C VAL A 69 5.41 -7.35 -2.66
N ASN A 70 6.13 -6.96 -3.72
CA ASN A 70 7.15 -7.83 -4.32
C ASN A 70 8.27 -8.15 -3.34
N SER A 71 8.75 -7.18 -2.57
CA SER A 71 9.78 -7.37 -1.54
C SER A 71 9.30 -8.34 -0.47
N PHE A 72 8.06 -8.14 0.01
CA PHE A 72 7.42 -9.06 0.95
C PHE A 72 7.37 -10.49 0.41
N LEU A 73 6.88 -10.69 -0.82
CA LEU A 73 6.75 -12.03 -1.42
C LEU A 73 8.08 -12.70 -1.74
N LYS A 74 9.17 -11.94 -1.88
CA LYS A 74 10.53 -12.48 -2.09
C LYS A 74 11.18 -12.96 -0.79
N LYS A 75 10.66 -12.60 0.39
CA LYS A 75 11.24 -13.04 1.66
C LYS A 75 11.13 -14.58 1.78
N PRO A 76 12.23 -15.31 2.09
CA PRO A 76 12.20 -16.78 2.17
C PRO A 76 11.21 -17.33 3.19
N SER A 77 10.94 -16.58 4.26
CA SER A 77 9.96 -16.92 5.31
C SER A 77 8.51 -16.88 4.82
N ASN A 78 8.24 -16.26 3.67
CA ASN A 78 6.89 -16.05 3.17
C ASN A 78 6.54 -17.10 2.12
N VAL A 79 5.66 -18.03 2.51
CA VAL A 79 5.16 -19.10 1.62
C VAL A 79 4.04 -18.60 0.68
N ILE A 80 3.70 -17.31 0.75
CA ILE A 80 2.61 -16.68 0.01
C ILE A 80 3.11 -16.32 -1.40
N LYS A 81 2.38 -16.73 -2.44
CA LYS A 81 2.64 -16.34 -3.83
C LYS A 81 1.59 -15.34 -4.30
N TRP A 82 1.89 -14.64 -5.40
CA TRP A 82 0.94 -13.72 -6.05
C TRP A 82 -0.44 -14.35 -6.32
N ALA A 83 -0.49 -15.63 -6.70
CA ALA A 83 -1.73 -16.36 -6.98
C ALA A 83 -2.57 -16.69 -5.72
N ASP A 84 -1.98 -16.57 -4.53
CA ASP A 84 -2.71 -16.78 -3.27
C ASP A 84 -3.43 -15.49 -2.80
N ILE A 85 -3.02 -14.32 -3.31
CA ILE A 85 -3.53 -13.00 -2.94
C ILE A 85 -4.81 -12.67 -3.71
N ILE A 86 -5.90 -12.43 -2.98
CA ILE A 86 -7.19 -11.99 -3.55
C ILE A 86 -7.24 -10.47 -3.64
N LYS A 87 -6.75 -9.81 -2.59
CA LYS A 87 -6.87 -8.37 -2.44
C LYS A 87 -5.73 -7.81 -1.61
N VAL A 88 -5.33 -6.60 -1.94
CA VAL A 88 -4.38 -5.78 -1.18
C VAL A 88 -5.15 -4.56 -0.70
N TYR A 89 -5.16 -4.34 0.60
CA TYR A 89 -5.62 -3.10 1.22
C TYR A 89 -4.40 -2.31 1.67
N TYR A 90 -4.45 -1.00 1.48
CA TYR A 90 -3.46 -0.08 1.98
C TYR A 90 -4.18 0.95 2.85
N VAL A 91 -3.74 1.04 4.10
CA VAL A 91 -4.24 1.95 5.14
C VAL A 91 -3.12 2.91 5.50
N THR A 92 -3.46 4.18 5.59
CA THR A 92 -2.50 5.28 5.74
C THR A 92 -3.20 6.48 6.32
N ASP A 93 -2.42 7.28 7.04
CA ASP A 93 -2.89 8.55 7.53
C ASP A 93 -3.07 9.53 6.38
N THR A 94 -4.09 10.37 6.53
CA THR A 94 -4.40 11.33 5.48
C THR A 94 -3.56 12.61 5.57
N ASP A 95 -2.75 12.75 6.61
CA ASP A 95 -1.99 13.93 7.01
C ASP A 95 -1.09 14.46 5.89
N ASN A 96 -0.58 13.56 5.05
CA ASN A 96 0.17 13.89 3.84
C ASN A 96 -0.61 14.73 2.81
N CYS A 97 -1.95 14.69 2.85
CA CYS A 97 -2.82 15.56 2.08
C CYS A 97 -3.14 16.89 2.78
N PHE A 98 -2.69 17.09 4.03
CA PHE A 98 -2.96 18.27 4.86
C PHE A 98 -1.71 19.07 5.24
N LYS A 99 -0.49 18.58 4.94
CA LYS A 99 0.78 19.26 5.23
C LYS A 99 0.98 20.62 4.51
N ILE A 100 0.22 20.94 3.47
CA ILE A 100 0.33 22.21 2.74
C ILE A 100 -0.80 23.14 3.20
N GLU A 101 -0.47 24.09 4.08
CA GLU A 101 -1.39 25.09 4.65
C GLU A 101 -1.99 26.05 3.60
N ARG A 102 -1.49 26.05 2.36
CA ARG A 102 -1.99 26.90 1.26
C ARG A 102 -3.24 26.30 0.60
N GLU A 103 -4.37 26.57 1.22
CA GLU A 103 -5.70 26.89 0.66
C GLU A 103 -6.18 26.16 -0.63
N ASN A 104 -7.06 25.16 -0.43
CA ASN A 104 -8.40 25.01 -1.03
C ASN A 104 -8.85 23.53 -0.97
N LEU A 105 -10.10 23.27 -0.56
CA LEU A 105 -10.72 21.93 -0.46
C LEU A 105 -10.57 21.06 -1.74
N ILE A 106 -10.38 21.70 -2.89
CA ILE A 106 -10.16 21.05 -4.20
C ILE A 106 -8.83 20.27 -4.23
N ASN A 107 -7.76 20.78 -3.62
CA ASN A 107 -6.46 20.11 -3.59
C ASN A 107 -6.48 18.89 -2.67
N LYS A 108 -7.19 18.98 -1.54
CA LYS A 108 -7.47 17.84 -0.64
C LYS A 108 -8.22 16.73 -1.37
N ARG A 109 -9.33 17.05 -2.06
CA ARG A 109 -10.10 16.05 -2.84
C ARG A 109 -9.27 15.41 -3.95
N LYS A 110 -8.40 16.18 -4.62
CA LYS A 110 -7.47 15.65 -5.64
C LYS A 110 -6.43 14.73 -5.02
N CYS A 111 -5.83 15.09 -3.89
CA CYS A 111 -4.86 14.26 -3.17
C CYS A 111 -5.48 12.94 -2.69
N LEU A 112 -6.64 13.00 -2.03
CA LEU A 112 -7.38 11.82 -1.58
C LEU A 112 -7.79 10.93 -2.76
N ASN A 113 -8.24 11.51 -3.89
CA ASN A 113 -8.51 10.71 -5.09
C ASN A 113 -7.25 9.99 -5.61
N LYS A 114 -6.07 10.62 -5.56
CA LYS A 114 -4.82 10.00 -6.00
C LYS A 114 -4.39 8.85 -5.09
N LEU A 115 -4.62 8.96 -3.78
CA LEU A 115 -4.33 7.93 -2.77
C LEU A 115 -5.34 6.78 -2.79
N PHE A 116 -6.64 7.08 -2.82
CA PHE A 116 -7.71 6.10 -2.54
C PHE A 116 -8.41 5.53 -3.79
N LYS A 117 -8.31 6.17 -4.97
CA LYS A 117 -8.90 5.64 -6.21
C LYS A 117 -7.93 4.84 -7.06
N LEU A 118 -7.17 3.95 -6.42
CA LEU A 118 -6.31 2.99 -7.11
C LEU A 118 -7.15 1.81 -7.59
N LYS A 119 -7.27 1.64 -8.92
CA LYS A 119 -8.13 0.59 -9.49
C LYS A 119 -7.49 -0.79 -9.53
N LYS A 120 -6.17 -0.90 -9.71
CA LYS A 120 -5.46 -2.18 -9.83
C LYS A 120 -4.00 -2.08 -9.37
N ILE A 121 -3.58 -3.04 -8.54
CA ILE A 121 -2.18 -3.33 -8.23
C ILE A 121 -1.91 -4.74 -8.75
N GLY A 122 -1.04 -4.86 -9.76
CA GLY A 122 -0.66 -6.15 -10.34
C GLY A 122 0.84 -6.42 -10.20
N LYS A 123 1.29 -7.62 -10.58
CA LYS A 123 2.72 -7.94 -10.69
C LYS A 123 3.40 -6.93 -11.64
N SER A 124 4.53 -6.36 -11.24
CA SER A 124 5.30 -5.51 -12.17
C SER A 124 5.78 -6.36 -13.34
N LYS A 125 5.46 -5.96 -14.58
CA LYS A 125 6.12 -6.51 -15.77
C LYS A 125 7.52 -5.90 -15.83
N GLY A 126 8.49 -6.51 -15.15
CA GLY A 126 9.81 -5.90 -15.01
C GLY A 126 10.82 -6.72 -14.23
N SER A 127 11.09 -7.93 -14.70
CA SER A 127 12.44 -8.51 -14.76
C SER A 127 12.30 -9.72 -15.68
N ARG A 128 12.86 -9.63 -16.90
CA ARG A 128 13.16 -10.83 -17.69
C ARG A 128 13.98 -11.72 -16.77
N GLU A 129 13.45 -12.89 -16.42
CA GLU A 129 14.30 -14.01 -16.05
C GLU A 129 15.11 -14.29 -17.31
N THR A 130 16.33 -13.76 -17.35
CA THR A 130 17.37 -14.30 -18.24
C THR A 130 17.54 -15.76 -17.82
N VAL A 131 17.15 -16.64 -18.74
CA VAL A 131 17.46 -18.07 -18.75
C VAL A 131 18.97 -18.25 -18.65
#